data_AF-A0A524MRQ2-F1
#
_entry.id   AF-A0A524MRQ2-F1
#
_cell.length_a   1.000
_cell.length_b   1.000
_cell.length_c   1.000
_cell.angle_alpha   90.00
_cell.angle_beta   90.00
_cell.angle_gamma   90.00
#
_symmetry.space_group_name_H-M   'P 1'
#
loop_
_entity.id
_entity.type
_entity.pdbx_description
1 polymer ?
#
loop_
_entity_poly.entity_id
_entity_poly.type
_entity_poly.pdbx_seq_one_letter_code
_entity_poly.pdbx_strand_id
1 'polypeptide(L)'
;MSDYLFPHYSNPGADAVGQKILPLRMRMNVYNDWLKKRLETLLPGFMNETGIDMWVVIAREYNEDPVIMSLLPEPNLYARRRTILVFHRKPEGVERLAVYRYGFGDFYSGIWDPDKEEQYECLARLIRERDP
;
A
#
# COMPACT_ATOMS: atom_id res chain seq x y z
N MET A 1 -32.18 -7.21 -35.81
CA MET A 1 -32.64 -8.23 -34.85
C MET A 1 -31.62 -8.34 -33.71
N SER A 2 -31.58 -7.34 -32.83
CA SER A 2 -30.87 -7.35 -31.52
C SER A 2 -31.20 -6.07 -30.71
N ASP A 3 -32.41 -5.52 -30.84
CA ASP A 3 -32.83 -4.33 -30.06
C ASP A 3 -33.49 -4.72 -28.72
N TYR A 4 -33.16 -5.91 -28.19
CA TYR A 4 -33.65 -6.44 -26.92
C TYR A 4 -32.51 -6.60 -25.92
N LEU A 5 -31.84 -5.52 -25.56
CA LEU A 5 -30.97 -5.48 -24.39
C LEU A 5 -31.35 -4.27 -23.55
N PHE A 6 -32.15 -4.55 -22.52
CA PHE A 6 -32.50 -3.75 -21.33
C PHE A 6 -32.69 -2.23 -21.54
N PRO A 7 -33.88 -1.67 -21.24
CA PRO A 7 -34.02 -0.23 -21.16
C PRO A 7 -32.93 0.32 -20.21
N HIS A 8 -32.15 1.29 -20.67
CA HIS A 8 -31.33 2.10 -19.79
C HIS A 8 -32.29 2.86 -18.87
N TYR A 9 -32.69 2.24 -17.78
CA TYR A 9 -33.38 2.92 -16.70
C TYR A 9 -32.37 3.88 -16.06
N SER A 10 -32.34 5.11 -16.56
CA SER A 10 -31.71 6.21 -15.85
C SER A 10 -32.50 6.41 -14.55
N ASN A 11 -31.83 6.23 -13.42
CA ASN A 11 -32.38 6.60 -12.14
C ASN A 11 -31.84 8.01 -11.85
N PRO A 12 -32.64 9.07 -12.00
CA PRO A 12 -32.15 10.45 -11.90
C PRO A 12 -31.48 10.74 -10.56
N GLY A 13 -31.91 10.06 -9.49
CA GLY A 13 -31.28 10.17 -8.17
C GLY A 13 -29.90 9.50 -8.13
N ALA A 14 -29.76 8.32 -8.73
CA ALA A 14 -28.46 7.65 -8.83
C ALA A 14 -27.51 8.40 -9.79
N ASP A 15 -28.03 8.95 -10.89
CA ASP A 15 -27.26 9.69 -11.88
C ASP A 15 -26.76 11.04 -11.31
N ALA A 16 -27.60 11.76 -10.56
CA ALA A 16 -27.22 12.99 -9.87
C ALA A 16 -26.14 12.78 -8.80
N VAL A 17 -26.14 11.62 -8.14
CA VAL A 17 -25.06 11.22 -7.21
C VAL A 17 -23.81 10.79 -7.98
N GLY A 18 -23.98 10.01 -9.04
CA GLY A 18 -22.89 9.55 -9.91
C GLY A 18 -22.08 10.70 -10.51
N GLN A 19 -22.74 11.79 -10.92
CA GLN A 19 -22.08 13.00 -11.42
C GLN A 19 -21.23 13.74 -10.37
N LYS A 20 -21.49 13.52 -9.07
CA LYS A 20 -20.73 14.12 -7.97
C LYS A 20 -19.57 13.23 -7.49
N ILE A 21 -19.55 11.96 -7.87
CA ILE A 21 -18.50 11.01 -7.49
C ILE A 21 -17.40 11.04 -8.55
N LEU A 22 -16.16 11.18 -8.10
CA LEU A 22 -15.00 11.15 -8.99
C LEU A 22 -14.93 9.83 -9.77
N PRO A 23 -14.54 9.86 -11.07
CA PRO A 23 -14.20 8.65 -11.82
C PRO A 23 -13.15 7.81 -11.07
N LEU A 24 -13.17 6.48 -11.24
CA LEU A 24 -12.26 5.56 -10.54
C LEU A 24 -10.79 6.00 -10.64
N ARG A 25 -10.33 6.38 -11.83
CA ARG A 25 -8.96 6.87 -12.06
C ARG A 25 -8.62 8.11 -11.23
N MET A 26 -9.56 9.04 -11.06
CA MET A 26 -9.33 10.24 -10.24
C MET A 26 -9.37 9.92 -8.74
N ARG A 27 -10.20 8.96 -8.33
CA ARG A 27 -10.21 8.46 -6.94
C ARG A 27 -8.89 7.83 -6.53
N MET A 28 -8.23 7.12 -7.44
CA MET A 28 -6.88 6.56 -7.19
C MET A 28 -5.88 7.66 -6.79
N ASN A 29 -5.91 8.82 -7.45
CA ASN A 29 -5.03 9.93 -7.11
C ASN A 29 -5.30 10.44 -5.69
N VAL A 30 -6.56 10.68 -5.35
CA VAL A 30 -6.96 11.12 -4.00
C VAL A 30 -6.50 10.13 -2.93
N TYR A 31 -6.71 8.83 -3.18
CA TYR A 31 -6.31 7.77 -2.27
C TYR A 31 -4.77 7.73 -2.09
N ASN A 32 -4.03 7.79 -3.20
CA ASN A 32 -2.56 7.78 -3.19
C ASN A 32 -1.98 9.04 -2.52
N ASP A 33 -2.61 10.20 -2.68
CA ASP A 33 -2.23 11.43 -1.98
C ASP A 33 -2.41 11.30 -0.46
N TRP A 34 -3.51 10.67 -0.01
CA TRP A 34 -3.72 10.38 1.41
C TRP A 34 -2.72 9.37 1.95
N LEU A 35 -2.41 8.32 1.18
CA LEU A 35 -1.36 7.37 1.55
C LEU A 35 -0.01 8.08 1.69
N LYS A 36 0.33 8.96 0.74
CA LYS A 36 1.56 9.73 0.80
C LYS A 36 1.63 10.58 2.07
N LYS A 37 0.57 11.33 2.38
CA LYS A 37 0.49 12.12 3.62
C LYS A 37 0.60 11.26 4.88
N ARG A 38 0.00 10.06 4.89
CA ARG A 38 0.11 9.11 6.01
C ARG A 38 1.56 8.68 6.22
N LEU A 39 2.25 8.31 5.14
CA LEU A 39 3.62 7.80 5.19
C LEU A 39 4.66 8.89 5.47
N GLU A 40 4.46 10.11 4.98
CA GLU A 40 5.43 11.21 5.10
C GLU A 40 5.23 12.08 6.33
N THR A 41 4.03 12.10 6.92
CA THR A 41 3.72 12.98 8.05
C THR A 41 3.29 12.23 9.30
N LEU A 42 2.30 11.33 9.18
CA LEU A 42 1.72 10.68 10.36
C LEU A 42 2.63 9.57 10.90
N LEU A 43 3.08 8.68 10.02
CA LEU A 43 3.89 7.53 10.42
C LEU A 43 5.20 7.94 11.14
N PRO A 44 6.00 8.91 10.63
CA PRO A 44 7.19 9.37 11.35
C PRO A 44 6.86 9.91 12.74
N GLY A 45 5.77 10.67 12.87
CA GLY A 45 5.29 11.19 14.15
C GLY A 45 4.98 10.07 15.15
N PHE A 46 4.20 9.07 14.73
CA PHE A 46 3.84 7.94 15.58
C PHE A 46 5.04 7.08 15.97
N MET A 47 5.95 6.78 15.05
CA MET A 47 7.16 6.01 15.35
C MET A 47 8.06 6.77 16.34
N ASN A 48 8.16 8.10 16.21
CA ASN A 48 8.87 8.94 17.18
C ASN A 48 8.23 8.94 18.56
N GLU A 49 6.91 9.11 18.64
CA GLU A 49 6.15 9.14 19.90
C GLU A 49 6.21 7.81 20.65
N THR A 50 6.10 6.70 19.92
CA THR A 50 6.09 5.34 20.50
C THR A 50 7.48 4.78 20.78
N GLY A 51 8.52 5.37 20.21
CA GLY A 51 9.87 4.82 20.27
C GLY A 51 10.04 3.51 19.48
N ILE A 52 9.19 3.24 18.50
CA ILE A 52 9.32 2.06 17.62
C ILE A 52 10.38 2.35 16.56
N ASP A 53 11.50 1.63 16.62
CA ASP A 53 12.59 1.76 15.66
C ASP A 53 12.28 1.07 14.33
N MET A 54 11.59 -0.08 14.37
CA MET A 54 11.16 -0.77 13.17
C MET A 54 9.74 -1.34 13.31
N TRP A 55 8.92 -1.10 12.28
CA TRP A 55 7.61 -1.71 12.13
C TRP A 55 7.57 -2.58 10.88
N VAL A 56 7.21 -3.85 11.07
CA VAL A 56 7.11 -4.84 9.99
C VAL A 56 5.66 -5.26 9.84
N VAL A 57 5.10 -5.10 8.65
CA VAL A 57 3.75 -5.54 8.29
C VAL A 57 3.87 -6.70 7.31
N ILE A 58 3.35 -7.87 7.67
CA ILE A 58 3.41 -9.09 6.86
C ILE A 58 2.00 -9.54 6.53
N ALA A 59 1.63 -9.42 5.26
CA ALA A 59 0.34 -9.86 4.76
C ALA A 59 0.51 -10.99 3.75
N ARG A 60 -0.48 -11.88 3.69
CA ARG A 60 -0.59 -12.92 2.66
C ARG A 60 -1.88 -12.67 1.87
N GLU A 61 -1.85 -13.03 0.59
CA GLU A 61 -3.07 -13.04 -0.23
C GLU A 61 -4.15 -13.90 0.45
N TYR A 62 -5.37 -13.38 0.55
CA TYR A 62 -6.53 -13.98 1.24
C TYR A 62 -6.38 -14.15 2.76
N ASN A 63 -5.33 -13.58 3.34
CA ASN A 63 -5.11 -13.51 4.78
C ASN A 63 -4.36 -12.22 5.08
N GLU A 64 -5.02 -11.11 4.75
CA GLU A 64 -4.46 -9.79 4.85
C GLU A 64 -4.31 -9.35 6.30
N ASP A 65 -3.17 -8.72 6.58
CA ASP A 65 -3.00 -8.00 7.83
C ASP A 65 -4.05 -6.87 7.92
N PRO A 66 -4.69 -6.64 9.08
CA PRO A 66 -5.75 -5.65 9.20
C PRO A 66 -5.37 -4.24 8.74
N VAL A 67 -4.07 -3.89 8.74
CA VAL A 67 -3.62 -2.56 8.32
C VAL A 67 -3.14 -2.48 6.88
N ILE A 68 -2.87 -3.60 6.20
CA ILE A 68 -2.19 -3.60 4.88
C ILE A 68 -2.96 -2.82 3.82
N MET A 69 -4.30 -2.86 3.88
CA MET A 69 -5.17 -2.16 2.93
C MET A 69 -5.03 -0.65 3.02
N SER A 70 -4.54 -0.12 4.15
CA SER A 70 -4.28 1.31 4.31
C SER A 70 -2.86 1.72 3.90
N LEU A 71 -2.02 0.74 3.50
CA LEU A 71 -0.60 0.92 3.22
C LEU A 71 -0.24 0.65 1.75
N LEU A 72 -1.09 -0.04 1.00
CA LEU A 72 -0.85 -0.27 -0.43
C LEU A 72 -1.32 0.90 -1.29
N PRO A 73 -0.53 1.35 -2.27
CA PRO A 73 -0.97 2.33 -3.25
C PRO A 73 -1.81 1.68 -4.36
N GLU A 74 -2.82 2.40 -4.83
CA GLU A 74 -3.61 2.04 -6.02
C GLU A 74 -2.69 2.02 -7.27
N PRO A 75 -2.81 1.03 -8.19
CA PRO A 75 -3.88 0.03 -8.31
C PRO A 75 -3.64 -1.29 -7.54
N ASN A 76 -2.70 -1.35 -6.60
CA ASN A 76 -2.46 -2.56 -5.82
C ASN A 76 -3.51 -2.68 -4.71
N LEU A 77 -4.59 -3.40 -5.00
CA LEU A 77 -5.74 -3.52 -4.10
C LEU A 77 -5.55 -4.53 -2.96
N TYR A 78 -4.62 -5.48 -3.09
CA TYR A 78 -4.42 -6.59 -2.15
C TYR A 78 -2.95 -6.97 -2.06
N ALA A 79 -2.58 -7.64 -0.97
CA ALA A 79 -1.30 -8.33 -0.89
C ALA A 79 -1.26 -9.45 -1.95
N ARG A 80 -0.20 -9.52 -2.74
CA ARG A 80 0.00 -10.60 -3.73
C ARG A 80 1.01 -11.61 -3.21
N ARG A 81 0.63 -12.89 -3.14
CA ARG A 81 1.41 -13.96 -2.47
C ARG A 81 1.76 -13.60 -1.03
N ARG A 82 2.93 -13.01 -0.79
CA ARG A 82 3.36 -12.47 0.50
C ARG A 82 3.93 -11.07 0.29
N THR A 83 3.31 -10.09 0.94
CA THR A 83 3.76 -8.71 0.95
C THR A 83 4.30 -8.40 2.34
N ILE A 84 5.56 -8.00 2.40
CA ILE A 84 6.21 -7.56 3.64
C ILE A 84 6.60 -6.11 3.43
N LEU A 85 6.02 -5.22 4.22
CA LEU A 85 6.41 -3.81 4.29
C LEU A 85 7.24 -3.61 5.55
N VAL A 86 8.36 -2.89 5.42
CA VAL A 86 9.24 -2.55 6.53
C VAL A 86 9.37 -1.03 6.60
N PHE A 87 9.10 -0.51 7.77
CA PHE A 87 9.27 0.88 8.12
C PHE A 87 10.37 0.97 9.16
N HIS A 88 11.45 1.67 8.83
CA HIS A 88 12.58 1.86 9.73
C HIS A 88 12.75 3.33 10.04
N ARG A 89 12.68 3.67 11.33
CA ARG A 89 12.83 5.03 11.83
C ARG A 89 14.26 5.49 11.63
N LYS A 90 14.42 6.70 11.10
CA LYS A 90 15.71 7.38 10.92
C LYS A 90 15.62 8.80 11.50
N PRO A 91 16.74 9.45 11.82
CA PRO A 91 16.71 10.84 12.30
C PRO A 91 15.98 11.79 11.34
N GLU A 92 16.04 11.53 10.04
CA GLU A 92 15.46 12.38 8.98
C GLU A 92 14.04 11.96 8.56
N GLY A 93 13.47 10.89 9.13
CA GLY A 93 12.14 10.40 8.77
C GLY A 93 12.01 8.88 8.88
N VAL A 94 11.34 8.26 7.91
CA VAL A 94 11.11 6.81 7.87
C VAL A 94 11.55 6.24 6.53
N GLU A 95 12.46 5.27 6.56
CA GLU A 95 12.79 4.43 5.43
C GLU A 95 11.65 3.44 5.18
N ARG A 96 11.15 3.38 3.94
CA ARG A 96 9.98 2.60 3.54
C ARG A 96 10.38 1.56 2.51
N LEU A 97 10.38 0.30 2.91
CA LEU A 97 10.86 -0.81 2.08
C LEU A 97 9.74 -1.83 1.87
N ALA A 98 9.78 -2.49 0.72
CA ALA A 98 9.03 -3.70 0.46
C ALA A 98 10.04 -4.85 0.28
N VAL A 99 9.89 -5.93 1.05
CA VAL A 99 10.64 -7.18 0.80
C VAL A 99 9.99 -7.90 -0.37
N TYR A 100 10.11 -7.26 -1.53
CA TYR A 100 9.46 -7.61 -2.78
C TYR A 100 10.38 -7.18 -3.93
N ARG A 101 10.25 -7.83 -5.09
CA ARG A 101 11.15 -7.61 -6.24
C ARG A 101 11.03 -6.22 -6.84
N TYR A 102 9.79 -5.77 -7.03
CA TYR A 102 9.47 -4.49 -7.62
C TYR A 102 8.70 -3.69 -6.58
N GLY A 103 9.35 -2.75 -5.92
CA GLY A 103 8.70 -1.87 -4.94
C GLY A 103 7.45 -1.19 -5.50
N PHE A 104 6.69 -0.49 -4.65
CA PHE A 104 5.44 0.13 -5.09
C PHE A 104 5.66 1.59 -5.48
N GLY A 105 6.34 1.81 -6.62
CA GLY A 105 6.67 3.16 -7.11
C GLY A 105 7.39 4.01 -6.06
N ASP A 106 6.95 5.25 -5.87
CA ASP A 106 7.54 6.20 -4.92
C ASP A 106 7.16 5.93 -3.44
N PHE A 107 6.33 4.91 -3.19
CA PHE A 107 5.83 4.62 -1.85
C PHE A 107 6.78 3.71 -1.07
N TYR A 108 7.40 2.72 -1.74
CA TYR A 108 8.24 1.72 -1.12
C TYR A 108 9.32 1.24 -2.08
N SER A 109 10.57 1.22 -1.64
CA SER A 109 11.67 0.64 -2.42
C SER A 109 11.65 -0.89 -2.31
N GLY A 110 11.70 -1.58 -3.45
CA GLY A 110 11.85 -3.03 -3.49
C GLY A 110 13.29 -3.44 -3.21
N ILE A 111 13.49 -4.45 -2.35
CA ILE A 111 14.83 -4.86 -1.90
C ILE A 111 15.14 -6.34 -2.07
N TRP A 112 14.16 -7.15 -2.48
CA TRP A 112 14.31 -8.60 -2.50
C TRP A 112 14.58 -9.13 -3.91
N ASP A 113 15.64 -9.92 -4.03
CA ASP A 113 15.98 -10.64 -5.26
C ASP A 113 15.79 -12.15 -5.04
N PRO A 114 14.74 -12.77 -5.62
CA PRO A 114 14.46 -14.20 -5.43
C PRO A 114 15.55 -15.10 -6.01
N ASP A 115 16.41 -14.58 -6.90
CA ASP A 115 17.51 -15.31 -7.49
C ASP A 115 18.74 -15.39 -6.54
N LYS A 116 18.73 -14.64 -5.42
CA LYS A 116 19.85 -14.53 -4.46
C LYS A 116 19.56 -15.11 -3.08
N GLU A 117 18.36 -14.91 -2.55
CA GLU A 117 18.02 -15.31 -1.18
C GLU A 117 16.51 -15.53 -1.03
N GLU A 118 16.11 -16.29 -0.01
CA GLU A 118 14.70 -16.44 0.33
C GLU A 118 14.12 -15.15 0.92
N GLN A 119 12.81 -14.92 0.72
CA GLN A 119 12.17 -13.65 1.12
C GLN A 119 12.32 -13.36 2.63
N TYR A 120 12.23 -14.38 3.48
CA TYR A 120 12.43 -14.20 4.93
C TYR A 120 13.90 -14.06 5.32
N GLU A 121 14.83 -14.60 4.54
CA GLU A 121 16.26 -14.37 4.74
C GLU A 121 16.62 -12.92 4.42
N CYS A 122 16.05 -12.37 3.35
CA CYS A 122 16.14 -10.95 3.00
C CYS A 122 15.64 -10.06 4.14
N LEU A 123 14.47 -10.37 4.72
CA LEU A 123 13.94 -9.67 5.89
C LEU A 123 14.88 -9.79 7.10
N ALA A 124 15.35 -10.99 7.41
CA ALA A 124 16.24 -11.21 8.55
C ALA A 124 17.58 -10.48 8.39
N ARG A 125 18.14 -10.48 7.18
CA ARG A 125 19.35 -9.72 6.83
C ARG A 125 19.10 -8.22 7.00
N LEU A 126 18.00 -7.70 6.46
CA LEU A 126 17.62 -6.29 6.61
C LEU A 126 17.53 -5.88 8.08
N ILE A 127 16.85 -6.66 8.92
CA ILE A 127 16.71 -6.37 10.37
C ILE A 127 18.09 -6.31 11.02
N ARG A 128 18.97 -7.29 10.78
CA ARG A 128 20.33 -7.30 11.32
C ARG A 128 21.19 -6.12 10.85
N GLU A 129 21.06 -5.72 9.59
CA GLU A 129 21.81 -4.59 9.01
C GLU A 129 21.36 -3.24 9.57
N ARG A 130 20.10 -3.10 9.97
CA ARG A 130 19.54 -1.85 10.50
C ARG A 130 19.68 -1.73 12.00
N ASP A 131 19.79 -2.85 12.71
CA ASP A 131 19.93 -2.90 14.17
C ASP A 131 18.92 -1.99 14.90
N PRO A 132 17.61 -2.19 14.64
CA PRO A 132 16.57 -1.35 15.21
C PRO A 132 16.40 -1.56 16.71
#